data_AF-A0A7X3MSE9-F1
#
_entry.id   AF-A0A7X3MSE9-F1
#
_cell.length_a   1.000
_cell.length_b   1.000
_cell.length_c   1.000
_cell.angle_alpha   90.00
_cell.angle_beta   90.00
_cell.angle_gamma   90.00
#
_symmetry.space_group_name_H-M   'P 1'
#
loop_
_entity.id
_entity.type
_entity.pdbx_description
1 polymer ?
#
loop_
_entity_poly.entity_id
_entity_poly.type
_entity_poly.pdbx_seq_one_letter_code
_entity_poly.pdbx_strand_id
1 'polypeptide(L)' 'MTYQTTAPADGSVISVISYGKPHEGRRLPVALNMSGGARARSRIDPGRVVVSTFLDRTGEEVAGGLDLRPHEGCIVDLG' A
#
# COMPACT_ATOMS: atom_id res chain seq x y z
N MET A 1 -9.79 -6.99 -14.55
CA MET A 1 -9.04 -6.13 -13.62
C MET A 1 -10.02 -5.70 -12.55
N THR A 2 -9.88 -6.24 -11.34
CA THR A 2 -10.80 -5.95 -10.23
C THR A 2 -10.05 -5.08 -9.23
N TYR A 3 -10.60 -3.92 -8.95
CA TYR A 3 -10.07 -3.02 -7.93
C TYR A 3 -10.94 -3.16 -6.69
N GLN A 4 -10.33 -3.45 -5.55
CA GLN A 4 -11.00 -3.33 -4.28
C GLN A 4 -10.46 -2.08 -3.59
N THR A 5 -11.25 -1.02 -3.64
CA THR A 5 -10.95 0.23 -2.94
C THR A 5 -11.62 0.16 -1.58
N THR A 6 -10.85 0.33 -0.52
CA THR A 6 -11.41 0.64 0.80
C THR A 6 -10.90 2.01 1.18
N ALA A 7 -11.76 3.02 1.10
CA ALA A 7 -11.47 4.36 1.62
C ALA A 7 -11.80 4.38 3.12
N PRO A 8 -10.81 4.32 4.02
CA PRO A 8 -11.05 4.60 5.44
C PRO A 8 -11.47 6.07 5.64
N ALA A 9 -12.22 6.30 6.71
CA ALA A 9 -12.74 7.62 7.08
C ALA A 9 -11.65 8.65 7.43
N ASP A 10 -10.39 8.22 7.59
CA ASP A 10 -9.25 9.06 8.00
C ASP A 10 -8.56 9.81 6.83
N GLY A 11 -9.03 9.62 5.59
CA GLY A 11 -8.49 10.26 4.39
C GLY A 11 -7.26 9.57 3.79
N SER A 12 -6.79 8.47 4.38
CA SER A 12 -5.92 7.53 3.66
C SER A 12 -6.76 6.77 2.63
N VAL A 13 -6.23 6.51 1.44
CA VAL A 13 -6.90 5.67 0.45
C VAL A 13 -6.00 4.49 0.17
N ILE A 14 -6.47 3.28 0.49
CA ILE A 14 -5.76 2.06 0.15
C ILE A 14 -6.58 1.34 -0.89
N SER A 15 -6.03 1.29 -2.09
CA SER A 15 -6.59 0.62 -3.23
C SER A 15 -5.73 -0.59 -3.50
N VAL A 16 -6.29 -1.78 -3.31
CA VAL A 16 -5.56 -3.00 -3.70
C VAL A 16 -5.70 -3.13 -5.20
N ILE A 17 -4.61 -2.86 -5.93
CA ILE A 17 -4.55 -3.07 -7.38
C ILE A 17 -3.96 -4.46 -7.62
N SER A 18 -4.82 -5.45 -7.77
CA SER A 18 -4.41 -6.76 -8.23
C SER A 18 -4.33 -6.75 -9.76
N TYR A 19 -3.11 -6.84 -10.31
CA TYR A 19 -2.91 -6.86 -11.76
C TYR A 19 -2.83 -8.31 -12.29
N GLY A 20 -3.84 -8.74 -13.07
CA GLY A 20 -3.76 -9.90 -13.96
C GLY A 20 -5.09 -10.64 -14.29
N LYS A 21 -5.17 -11.34 -15.45
CA LYS A 21 -5.38 -12.81 -15.43
C LYS A 21 -4.09 -13.38 -14.82
N PRO A 22 -4.13 -14.42 -13.97
CA PRO A 22 -3.10 -14.73 -12.96
C PRO A 22 -1.68 -14.46 -13.47
N HIS A 23 -1.15 -13.26 -13.21
CA HIS A 23 0.27 -13.00 -13.27
C HIS A 23 0.79 -13.56 -11.95
N GLU A 24 0.98 -14.89 -11.96
CA GLU A 24 1.59 -15.68 -10.88
C GLU A 24 0.94 -15.57 -9.50
N GLY A 25 -0.27 -15.01 -9.38
CA GLY A 25 -0.98 -14.92 -8.10
C GLY A 25 -0.50 -13.80 -7.17
N ARG A 26 0.38 -12.91 -7.64
CA ARG A 26 0.96 -11.83 -6.81
C ARG A 26 -0.07 -10.77 -6.44
N ARG A 27 -0.05 -10.35 -5.16
CA ARG A 27 -0.93 -9.32 -4.60
C ARG A 27 -0.13 -8.05 -4.30
N LEU A 28 -0.43 -6.98 -5.04
CA LEU A 28 0.28 -5.70 -4.94
C LEU A 28 -0.65 -4.56 -4.45
N PRO A 29 -0.97 -4.48 -3.15
CA PRO A 29 -1.68 -3.34 -2.61
C PRO A 29 -0.96 -2.00 -2.86
N VAL A 30 -1.74 -0.98 -3.19
CA VAL A 30 -1.29 0.41 -3.33
C VAL A 30 -1.91 1.22 -2.20
N ALA A 31 -1.05 1.83 -1.39
CA ALA A 31 -1.46 2.70 -0.30
C ALA A 31 -1.09 4.15 -0.63
N LEU A 32 -2.07 5.06 -0.52
CA LEU A 32 -1.90 6.48 -0.85
C LEU A 32 -2.37 7.34 0.33
N ASN A 33 -1.49 8.20 0.82
CA ASN A 33 -1.86 9.27 1.74
C ASN A 33 -2.16 10.54 0.95
N MET A 34 -3.45 10.84 0.76
CA MET A 34 -3.90 12.04 0.04
C MET A 34 -3.88 13.31 0.91
N SER A 35 -3.46 13.19 2.17
CA SER A 35 -3.44 14.29 3.14
C SER A 35 -2.04 14.87 3.34
N GLY A 36 -1.97 16.09 3.87
CA GLY A 36 -0.73 16.75 4.28
C GLY A 36 -0.21 16.34 5.67
N GLY A 37 -0.88 15.38 6.34
CA GLY A 37 -0.46 14.85 7.64
C GLY A 37 0.01 13.40 7.54
N ALA A 38 0.78 12.92 8.51
CA ALA A 38 1.11 11.50 8.60
C ALA A 38 -0.15 10.64 8.84
N ARG A 39 -0.17 9.45 8.24
CA ARG A 39 -1.27 8.49 8.35
C ARG A 39 -0.74 7.09 8.53
N ALA A 40 -1.46 6.29 9.29
CA ALA A 40 -1.11 4.89 9.53
C ALA A 40 -2.24 4.01 9.05
N ARG A 41 -1.89 2.88 8.44
CA ARG A 41 -2.84 1.80 8.20
C ARG A 41 -2.49 0.60 9.04
N SER A 42 -3.48 0.03 9.70
CA SER A 42 -3.38 -1.26 10.37
C SER A 42 -4.00 -2.39 9.54
N ARG A 43 -3.69 -3.63 9.94
CA ARG A 43 -4.19 -4.88 9.35
C ARG A 43 -3.79 -5.07 7.89
N ILE A 44 -2.54 -4.72 7.56
CA ILE A 44 -1.92 -5.09 6.29
C ILE A 44 -1.27 -6.46 6.47
N ASP A 45 -1.53 -7.37 5.52
CA ASP A 45 -0.87 -8.66 5.43
C ASP A 45 0.66 -8.47 5.40
N PRO A 46 1.47 -9.41 5.92
CA PRO A 46 2.92 -9.31 5.83
C PRO A 46 3.40 -9.21 4.38
N GLY A 47 4.42 -8.40 4.14
CA GLY A 47 4.95 -8.16 2.81
C GLY A 47 6.17 -7.27 2.81
N ARG A 48 6.52 -6.75 1.64
CA ARG A 48 7.69 -5.89 1.45
C ARG A 48 7.39 -4.71 0.55
N VAL A 49 7.85 -3.52 0.91
CA VAL A 49 7.71 -2.32 0.08
C VAL A 49 8.52 -2.52 -1.21
N VAL A 50 7.85 -2.43 -2.35
CA VAL A 50 8.48 -2.45 -3.68
C VAL A 50 8.99 -1.07 -4.04
N VAL A 51 8.14 -0.05 -3.83
CA VAL A 51 8.45 1.34 -4.13
C VAL A 51 7.61 2.27 -3.26
N SER A 52 8.22 3.35 -2.79
CA SER A 52 7.55 4.51 -2.20
C SER A 52 7.76 5.74 -3.07
N THR A 53 6.89 6.74 -2.98
CA THR A 53 7.07 8.02 -3.70
C THR A 53 8.39 8.71 -3.34
N PHE A 54 8.87 8.53 -2.11
CA PHE A 54 10.15 9.07 -1.64
C PHE A 54 11.37 8.22 -2.03
N LEU A 55 11.16 7.04 -2.64
CA LEU A 55 12.18 6.13 -3.18
C LEU A 55 13.23 5.64 -2.17
N ASP A 56 12.89 5.67 -0.87
CA ASP A 56 13.82 5.40 0.23
C ASP A 56 13.40 4.23 1.12
N ARG A 57 12.31 3.54 0.78
CA ARG A 57 11.73 2.43 1.57
C ARG A 57 11.73 1.10 0.84
N THR A 58 12.31 1.02 -0.35
CA THR A 58 12.37 -0.24 -1.09
C THR A 58 13.04 -1.32 -0.26
N GLY A 59 12.36 -2.47 -0.12
CA GLY A 59 12.83 -3.59 0.68
C GLY A 59 12.37 -3.57 2.14
N GLU A 60 11.74 -2.50 2.62
CA GLU A 60 11.20 -2.40 3.98
C GLU A 60 10.13 -3.46 4.22
N GLU A 61 10.20 -4.13 5.38
CA GLU A 61 9.21 -5.14 5.77
C GLU A 61 7.95 -4.46 6.30
N VAL A 62 6.81 -4.95 5.85
CA VAL A 62 5.48 -4.54 6.31
C VAL A 62 4.90 -5.72 7.05
N ALA A 63 4.48 -5.53 8.31
CA ALA A 63 3.83 -6.57 9.09
C ALA A 63 2.78 -5.95 10.01
N GLY A 64 1.50 -6.13 9.69
CA GLY A 64 0.39 -5.65 10.52
C GLY A 64 0.08 -4.16 10.37
N GLY A 65 0.95 -3.36 9.77
CA GLY A 65 0.65 -1.97 9.43
C GLY A 65 1.68 -1.28 8.55
N LEU A 66 1.30 -0.13 8.00
CA LEU A 66 2.11 0.72 7.15
C LEU A 66 1.87 2.19 7.51
N ASP A 67 2.92 2.86 7.98
CA ASP A 67 2.93 4.30 8.18
C ASP A 67 3.27 5.01 6.87
N LEU A 68 2.53 6.06 6.57
CA LEU A 68 2.66 6.91 5.40
C LEU A 68 2.93 8.35 5.82
N ARG A 69 4.00 8.92 5.30
CA ARG A 69 4.31 10.34 5.39
C ARG A 69 3.24 11.16 4.65
N PRO A 70 3.13 12.47 4.92
CA PRO A 70 2.33 13.37 4.09
C PRO A 70 2.57 13.14 2.61
N HIS A 71 1.49 12.99 1.84
CA HIS A 71 1.54 12.80 0.39
C HIS A 71 2.32 11.55 -0.10
N GLU A 72 2.58 10.57 0.76
CA GLU A 72 3.28 9.35 0.37
C GLU A 72 2.35 8.36 -0.34
N GLY A 73 2.81 7.83 -1.46
CA GLY A 73 2.30 6.59 -2.06
C GLY A 73 3.28 5.45 -1.88
N CYS A 74 2.78 4.24 -1.63
CA CYS A 74 3.60 3.05 -1.44
C CYS A 74 2.94 1.82 -2.09
N ILE A 75 3.76 0.99 -2.74
CA ILE A 75 3.36 -0.32 -3.26
C ILE A 75 4.02 -1.38 -2.38
N VAL A 76 3.22 -2.31 -1.87
CA VAL A 76 3.71 -3.46 -1.08
C VAL A 76 3.46 -4.73 -1.87
N ASP A 77 4.41 -5.64 -1.87
CA ASP A 77 4.26 -7.00 -2.35
C ASP A 77 3.97 -7.94 -1.18
N LEU A 78 2.83 -8.62 -1.22
CA LEU A 78 2.37 -9.53 -0.16
C LEU A 78 2.76 -10.99 -0.39
N GLY A 79 3.48 -11.30 -1.49
CA GLY A 79 3.69 -12.67 -1.96
C GLY A 79 2.60 -13.08 -2.94
#